data_AF-A0A357ECD1-F1
#
_entry.id   AF-A0A357ECD1-F1
#
_cell.length_a   1.000
_cell.length_b   1.000
_cell.length_c   1.000
_cell.angle_alpha   90.00
_cell.angle_beta   90.00
_cell.angle_gamma   90.00
#
_symmetry.space_group_name_H-M   'P 1'
#
loop_
_entity.id
_entity.type
_entity.pdbx_description
1 polymer ?
#
loop_
_entity_poly.entity_id
_entity_poly.type
_entity_poly.pdbx_seq_one_letter_code
_entity_poly.pdbx_strand_id
1 'polypeptide(L)'
;MPSMNTVDMLTQYAVQYGLQVAVALGIVVIGSMASRWAGNFSQQALEKQTMEPPVRLLLVRIVKIVVMLFTAMIALQTVGVPIAPLIAGLGVAGVGIGLALQGVLSNV
;
A
#
# COMPACT_ATOMS: atom_id res chain seq x y z
N MET A 1 22.80 -17.61 -37.17
CA MET A 1 22.16 -17.01 -35.96
C MET A 1 22.83 -17.67 -34.76
N PRO A 2 23.63 -16.97 -33.94
CA PRO A 2 24.35 -17.62 -32.85
C PRO A 2 23.33 -18.12 -31.84
N SER A 3 23.40 -19.40 -31.50
CA SER A 3 22.62 -20.02 -30.42
C SER A 3 23.03 -19.35 -29.11
N MET A 4 22.21 -18.41 -28.62
CA MET A 4 22.36 -17.91 -27.26
C MET A 4 22.33 -19.12 -26.33
N ASN A 5 23.39 -19.32 -25.54
CA ASN A 5 23.45 -20.46 -24.63
C ASN A 5 22.30 -20.30 -23.63
N THR A 6 21.57 -21.37 -23.33
CA THR A 6 20.45 -21.36 -22.36
C THR A 6 20.86 -20.76 -21.00
N VAL A 7 22.15 -20.86 -20.66
CA VAL A 7 22.78 -20.26 -19.48
C VAL A 7 22.73 -18.72 -19.50
N ASP A 8 22.92 -18.09 -20.67
CA ASP A 8 22.88 -16.63 -20.83
C ASP A 8 21.45 -16.10 -20.66
N MET A 9 20.45 -16.83 -21.16
CA MET A 9 19.04 -16.52 -20.92
C MET A 9 18.68 -16.64 -19.43
N LEU A 10 19.07 -17.74 -18.79
CA LEU A 10 18.77 -17.97 -17.37
C LEU A 10 19.42 -16.93 -16.46
N THR A 11 20.67 -16.55 -16.73
CA THR A 11 21.36 -15.50 -15.97
C THR A 11 20.74 -14.12 -16.20
N GLN A 12 20.34 -13.79 -17.43
CA GLN A 12 19.68 -12.51 -17.71
C GLN A 12 18.33 -12.39 -17.00
N TYR A 13 17.50 -13.44 -17.01
CA TYR A 13 16.24 -13.46 -16.26
C TYR A 13 16.48 -13.40 -14.74
N ALA A 14 17.44 -14.17 -14.22
CA ALA A 14 17.74 -14.18 -12.78
C ALA A 14 18.19 -12.79 -12.27
N VAL A 15 19.03 -12.08 -13.03
CA VAL A 15 19.50 -10.74 -12.67
C VAL A 15 18.36 -9.72 -12.73
N GLN A 16 17.54 -9.77 -13.78
CA GLN A 16 16.45 -8.81 -13.97
C GLN A 16 15.36 -8.97 -12.89
N TYR A 17 14.88 -10.19 -12.66
CA TYR A 17 13.86 -10.46 -11.64
C TYR A 17 14.43 -10.31 -10.22
N GLY A 18 15.68 -10.70 -10.00
CA GLY A 18 16.34 -10.54 -8.70
C GLY A 18 16.44 -9.08 -8.27
N LEU A 19 16.81 -8.18 -9.20
CA LEU A 19 16.88 -6.75 -8.92
C LEU A 19 15.49 -6.13 -8.66
N GLN A 20 14.48 -6.51 -9.43
CA GLN A 20 13.10 -6.02 -9.22
C GLN A 20 12.57 -6.41 -7.84
N VAL A 21 12.81 -7.65 -7.41
CA VAL A 21 12.42 -8.12 -6.07
C VAL A 21 13.16 -7.34 -4.98
N ALA A 22 14.47 -7.10 -5.14
CA ALA A 22 15.24 -6.30 -4.18
C ALA A 22 14.69 -4.86 -4.06
N VAL A 23 14.35 -4.23 -5.18
CA VAL A 23 13.72 -2.90 -5.19
C VAL A 23 12.36 -2.92 -4.52
N ALA A 24 11.52 -3.92 -4.82
CA ALA A 24 10.20 -4.08 -4.21
C ALA A 24 10.30 -4.23 -2.68
N LEU A 25 11.27 -5.01 -2.18
CA LEU A 25 11.54 -5.12 -0.75
C LEU A 25 11.97 -3.78 -0.14
N GLY A 26 12.84 -3.03 -0.83
CA GLY A 26 13.22 -1.68 -0.42
C GLY A 26 12.02 -0.73 -0.30
N ILE A 27 11.10 -0.79 -1.26
CA ILE A 27 9.84 -0.02 -1.24
C ILE A 27 8.98 -0.40 -0.04
N VAL A 28 8.83 -1.69 0.27
CA VAL A 28 8.07 -2.15 1.44
C VAL A 28 8.69 -1.64 2.74
N VAL A 29 10.02 -1.65 2.86
CA VAL A 29 10.72 -1.10 4.03
C VAL A 29 10.43 0.40 4.16
N ILE A 30 10.64 1.18 3.10
CA ILE A 30 10.40 2.64 3.11
C ILE A 30 8.93 2.94 3.39
N GLY A 31 8.00 2.23 2.76
CA GLY A 31 6.57 2.42 2.95
C GLY A 31 6.10 2.04 4.36
N SER A 32 6.73 1.05 5.00
CA SER A 32 6.48 0.73 6.42
C SER A 32 6.91 1.88 7.33
N MET A 33 8.03 2.55 7.02
CA MET A 33 8.48 3.75 7.74
C MET A 33 7.51 4.92 7.50
N ALA A 34 7.09 5.13 6.25
CA ALA A 34 6.11 6.15 5.89
C ALA A 34 4.76 5.94 6.60
N SER A 35 4.29 4.69 6.69
CA SER A 35 3.05 4.33 7.41
C SER A 35 3.16 4.65 8.90
N ARG A 36 4.31 4.35 9.53
CA ARG A 36 4.56 4.74 10.93
C ARG A 36 4.57 6.26 11.10
N TRP A 37 5.26 6.97 10.23
CA TRP A 37 5.33 8.44 10.27
C TRP A 37 3.94 9.09 10.08
N ALA A 38 3.19 8.68 9.06
CA ALA A 38 1.83 9.16 8.80
C ALA A 38 0.88 8.85 9.95
N GLY A 39 1.00 7.66 10.55
CA GLY A 39 0.21 7.28 11.73
C GLY A 39 0.53 8.15 12.95
N ASN A 40 1.81 8.44 13.21
CA ASN A 40 2.21 9.31 14.32
C ASN A 40 1.76 10.76 14.11
N PHE A 41 1.87 11.26 12.87
CA PHE A 41 1.35 12.58 12.50
C PHE A 41 -0.18 12.65 12.70
N SER A 42 -0.90 11.62 12.25
CA SER A 42 -2.35 11.54 12.41
C SER A 42 -2.75 11.46 13.89
N GLN A 43 -2.00 10.72 14.70
CA GLN A 43 -2.24 10.63 16.13
C GLN A 43 -2.12 12.01 16.81
N GLN A 44 -1.04 12.74 16.54
CA GLN A 44 -0.83 14.09 17.08
C GLN A 44 -1.88 15.09 16.58
N ALA A 45 -2.32 14.96 15.32
CA ALA A 45 -3.38 15.80 14.77
C ALA A 45 -4.73 15.55 15.45
N LEU A 46 -5.07 14.28 15.70
CA LEU A 46 -6.33 13.87 16.34
C LEU A 46 -6.32 14.09 17.86
N GLU A 47 -5.15 14.16 18.49
CA GLU A 47 -5.04 14.52 19.92
C GLU A 47 -5.56 15.92 20.23
N LYS A 48 -5.55 16.82 19.25
CA LYS A 48 -6.10 18.18 19.37
C LYS A 48 -7.63 18.23 19.27
N GLN A 49 -8.27 17.11 18.92
CA GLN A 49 -9.72 16.98 18.80
C GLN A 49 -10.29 16.29 20.05
N THR A 50 -11.48 16.69 20.48
CA THR A 50 -12.24 16.01 21.55
C THR A 50 -12.87 14.72 21.02
N MET A 51 -12.04 13.74 20.68
CA MET A 51 -12.45 12.41 20.23
C MET A 51 -12.14 11.36 21.28
N GLU A 52 -13.04 10.39 21.44
CA GLU A 52 -12.81 9.26 22.32
C GLU A 52 -11.60 8.41 21.88
N PRO A 53 -10.84 7.82 22.82
CA PRO A 53 -9.65 7.03 22.50
C PRO A 53 -9.86 5.91 21.46
N PRO A 54 -10.96 5.13 21.49
CA PRO A 54 -11.18 4.06 20.51
C PRO A 54 -11.32 4.58 19.07
N VAL A 55 -12.07 5.68 18.87
CA VAL A 55 -12.29 6.29 17.56
C VAL A 55 -10.97 6.80 16.98
N ARG A 56 -10.16 7.46 17.82
CA ARG A 56 -8.83 7.95 17.45
C ARG A 56 -7.92 6.82 16.98
N LEU A 57 -7.86 5.72 17.73
CA LEU A 57 -7.05 4.55 17.36
C LEU A 57 -7.52 3.93 16.04
N LEU A 58 -8.83 3.91 15.80
CA LEU A 58 -9.41 3.39 14.57
C LEU A 58 -9.01 4.25 13.36
N LEU A 59 -9.11 5.58 13.46
CA LEU A 59 -8.69 6.50 12.39
C LEU A 59 -7.18 6.40 12.10
N VAL A 60 -6.33 6.34 13.14
CA VAL A 60 -4.88 6.15 12.95
C VAL A 60 -4.58 4.82 12.26
N ARG A 61 -5.31 3.75 12.59
CA ARG A 61 -5.18 2.45 11.90
C ARG A 61 -5.59 2.52 10.45
N ILE A 62 -6.69 3.20 10.12
CA ILE A 62 -7.13 3.40 8.73
C ILE A 62 -6.04 4.11 7.93
N VAL A 63 -5.45 5.19 8.44
CA VAL A 63 -4.34 5.89 7.77
C VAL A 63 -3.17 4.95 7.50
N LYS A 64 -2.76 4.18 8.51
CA LYS A 64 -1.66 3.20 8.36
C LYS A 64 -1.95 2.16 7.28
N ILE A 65 -3.18 1.64 7.24
CA ILE A 65 -3.63 0.65 6.24
C ILE A 65 -3.60 1.27 4.84
N VAL A 66 -4.12 2.48 4.67
CA VAL A 66 -4.14 3.18 3.37
C VAL A 66 -2.72 3.40 2.84
N VAL A 67 -1.79 3.87 3.68
CA VAL A 67 -0.39 4.05 3.27
C VAL A 67 0.26 2.71 2.88
N MET A 68 -0.03 1.64 3.63
CA MET A 68 0.48 0.30 3.30
C MET A 68 -0.13 -0.27 2.02
N LEU A 69 -1.40 0.01 1.72
CA LEU A 69 -2.03 -0.39 0.46
C LEU A 69 -1.34 0.27 -0.72
N PHE A 70 -1.11 1.59 -0.68
CA PHE A 70 -0.37 2.29 -1.72
C PHE A 70 1.07 1.76 -1.86
N THR A 71 1.74 1.51 -0.73
CA THR A 71 3.08 0.89 -0.72
C THR A 71 3.09 -0.46 -1.45
N ALA A 72 2.11 -1.32 -1.15
CA ALA A 72 1.99 -2.62 -1.79
C ALA A 72 1.75 -2.49 -3.29
N MET A 73 0.92 -1.55 -3.72
CA MET A 73 0.67 -1.29 -5.15
C MET A 73 1.93 -0.84 -5.88
N ILE A 74 2.70 0.07 -5.30
CA ILE A 74 3.97 0.53 -5.88
C ILE A 74 4.97 -0.63 -5.96
N ALA A 75 5.09 -1.44 -4.90
CA ALA A 75 5.97 -2.61 -4.91
C ALA A 75 5.56 -3.64 -5.98
N LEU A 76 4.26 -3.94 -6.10
CA LEU A 76 3.73 -4.84 -7.13
C LEU A 76 4.01 -4.31 -8.54
N GLN A 77 3.85 -3.01 -8.76
CA GLN A 77 4.16 -2.37 -10.04
C GLN A 77 5.64 -2.56 -10.42
N THR A 78 6.58 -2.51 -9.46
CA THR A 78 8.01 -2.71 -9.75
C THR A 78 8.38 -4.13 -10.17
N VAL A 79 7.55 -5.12 -9.83
CA VAL A 79 7.70 -6.52 -10.26
C VAL A 79 6.89 -6.80 -11.55
N GLY A 80 6.33 -5.75 -12.17
CA GLY A 80 5.58 -5.85 -13.43
C GLY A 80 4.13 -6.30 -13.27
N VAL A 81 3.59 -6.33 -12.04
CA VAL A 81 2.18 -6.68 -11.82
C VAL A 81 1.29 -5.51 -12.23
N PRO A 82 0.28 -5.72 -13.08
CA PRO A 82 -0.63 -4.66 -13.49
C PRO A 82 -1.54 -4.24 -12.31
N ILE A 83 -1.43 -2.98 -11.89
CA ILE A 83 -2.16 -2.46 -10.73
C ILE A 83 -3.54 -1.86 -11.05
N ALA A 84 -3.89 -1.68 -12.33
CA ALA A 84 -5.17 -1.07 -12.70
C ALA A 84 -6.40 -1.81 -12.13
N PRO A 85 -6.47 -3.15 -12.14
CA PRO A 85 -7.56 -3.88 -11.49
C PRO A 85 -7.59 -3.70 -9.97
N LEU A 86 -6.42 -3.54 -9.33
CA LEU A 86 -6.32 -3.28 -7.89
C LEU A 86 -6.86 -1.88 -7.55
N ILE A 87 -6.52 -0.87 -8.35
CA ILE A 87 -7.08 0.49 -8.21
C ILE A 87 -8.60 0.45 -8.34
N ALA A 88 -9.12 -0.22 -9.36
CA ALA A 88 -10.56 -0.36 -9.58
C ALA A 88 -11.25 -1.06 -8.40
N GLY A 89 -10.69 -2.18 -7.92
CA GLY A 89 -11.22 -2.91 -6.77
C GLY A 89 -11.20 -2.12 -5.47
N LEU A 90 -10.12 -1.38 -5.20
CA LEU A 90 -10.05 -0.48 -4.05
C LEU A 90 -11.05 0.67 -4.15
N GLY A 91 -11.31 1.19 -5.35
CA GLY A 91 -12.36 2.16 -5.59
C GLY A 91 -13.75 1.62 -5.21
N VAL A 92 -14.09 0.42 -5.69
CA VAL A 92 -15.37 -0.24 -5.35
C VAL A 92 -15.46 -0.53 -3.85
N ALA A 93 -14.40 -1.04 -3.23
CA ALA A 93 -14.36 -1.30 -1.79
C ALA A 93 -14.53 0.00 -0.98
N GLY A 94 -13.88 1.08 -1.39
CA GLY A 94 -14.01 2.40 -0.77
C GLY A 94 -15.43 2.95 -0.85
N VAL A 95 -16.10 2.80 -2.01
CA VAL A 95 -17.52 3.15 -2.15
C VAL A 95 -18.38 2.30 -1.22
N GLY A 96 -18.18 0.99 -1.17
CA GLY A 96 -18.93 0.09 -0.28
C GLY A 96 -18.77 0.44 1.20
N ILE A 97 -17.53 0.73 1.64
CA ILE A 97 -17.24 1.21 2.99
C ILE A 97 -17.94 2.55 3.24
N GLY A 98 -17.86 3.49 2.29
CA GLY A 98 -18.51 4.80 2.40
C GLY A 98 -20.02 4.68 2.57
N LEU A 99 -20.69 3.86 1.76
CA LEU A 99 -22.13 3.60 1.86
C LEU A 99 -22.50 2.94 3.20
N ALA A 100 -21.68 2.01 3.69
CA ALA A 100 -21.89 1.39 5.00
C ALA A 100 -21.75 2.41 6.14
N LEU A 101 -20.83 3.36 6.02
CA LEU A 101 -20.60 4.40 7.03
C LEU A 101 -21.60 5.56 6.95
N GLN A 102 -22.32 5.74 5.83
CA GLN A 102 -23.32 6.82 5.67
C GLN A 102 -24.37 6.81 6.78
N GLY A 103 -24.86 5.64 7.20
CA GLY A 103 -25.85 5.53 8.27
C GLY A 103 -25.32 5.98 9.64
N VAL A 104 -24.04 5.73 9.91
CA VAL A 104 -23.38 6.16 11.16
C VAL A 104 -23.13 7.66 11.12
N LEU A 105 -22.58 8.17 10.01
CA LEU A 105 -22.23 9.58 9.81
C LEU A 105 -23.45 10.50 9.71
N SER A 106 -24.58 10.02 9.19
CA SER A 106 -25.83 10.80 9.09
C SER A 106 -26.53 10.99 10.45
N ASN A 107 -26.11 10.24 11.47
CA ASN A 107 -26.71 10.26 12.81
C ASN A 107 -25.79 10.94 13.85
N VAL A 108 -24.63 11.44 13.42
CA VAL A 108 -23.74 12.30 14.21
C VAL A 108 -24.04 13.76 13.87
#